data_AF-A0AAW9PVT7-F1
#
_entry.id   AF-A0AAW9PVT7-F1
#
_cell.length_a   1.000
_cell.length_b   1.000
_cell.length_c   1.000
_cell.angle_alpha   90.00
_cell.angle_beta   90.00
_cell.angle_gamma   90.00
#
_symmetry.space_group_name_H-M   'P 1'
#
loop_
_entity.id
_entity.type
_entity.pdbx_description
1 polymer ?
#
loop_
_entity_poly.entity_id
_entity_poly.type
_entity_poly.pdbx_seq_one_letter_code
_entity_poly.pdbx_strand_id
1 'polypeptide(L)'
;MTAVKSTIKSEADSENTPEINPKVSFEMNPEVASNHNLKDSSWLKSEYLKITVATFLTVFVAELGDKTQITILMIAAQAKSPIVVFLGAAIALVLTSFLGVIAGKWLHQHLPPKLLNTLAGFSFLCLAVGLVWDAVR
;
A
#
# COMPACT_ATOMS: atom_id res chain seq x y z
N MET A 1 2.73 -27.36 64.93
CA MET A 1 2.91 -27.83 63.54
C MET A 1 1.58 -27.72 62.79
N THR A 2 0.96 -26.54 62.80
CA THR A 2 -0.48 -26.38 62.48
C THR A 2 -0.76 -25.23 61.52
N ALA A 3 0.21 -24.35 61.23
CA ALA A 3 0.02 -23.18 60.37
C ALA A 3 0.38 -23.40 58.90
N VAL A 4 0.93 -24.56 58.51
CA VAL A 4 1.32 -24.85 57.11
C VAL A 4 0.23 -25.63 56.35
N LYS A 5 -0.74 -26.22 57.05
CA LYS A 5 -1.74 -27.11 56.44
C LYS A 5 -2.98 -26.39 55.89
N SER A 6 -3.20 -25.11 56.22
CA SER A 6 -4.32 -24.32 55.70
C SER A 6 -4.03 -23.65 54.35
N THR A 7 -2.76 -23.32 54.06
CA THR A 7 -2.38 -22.69 52.79
C THR A 7 -2.44 -23.66 51.60
N ILE A 8 -2.24 -24.96 51.83
CA ILE A 8 -2.28 -25.98 50.76
C ILE A 8 -3.71 -26.48 50.44
N LYS A 9 -4.73 -26.04 51.20
CA LYS A 9 -6.13 -26.45 50.96
C LYS A 9 -6.94 -25.44 50.14
N SER A 10 -6.39 -24.27 49.83
CA SER A 10 -7.10 -23.17 49.17
C SER A 10 -6.79 -23.01 47.67
N GLU A 11 -6.06 -23.93 47.05
CA GLU A 11 -5.65 -23.85 45.63
C GLU A 11 -6.07 -25.09 44.82
N ALA A 12 -7.05 -25.86 45.31
CA ALA A 12 -7.46 -27.13 44.71
C ALA A 12 -8.93 -27.16 44.24
N ASP A 13 -9.57 -26.00 44.08
CA ASP A 13 -10.95 -25.87 43.57
C ASP A 13 -11.11 -24.60 42.72
N SER A 14 -10.31 -24.46 41.65
CA SER A 14 -10.64 -23.52 40.58
C SER A 14 -10.01 -23.90 39.24
N GLU A 15 -10.15 -25.18 38.87
CA GLU A 15 -10.08 -25.57 37.46
C GLU A 15 -11.51 -25.81 36.99
N ASN A 16 -12.31 -24.73 36.93
CA ASN A 16 -13.53 -24.75 36.14
C ASN A 16 -13.10 -24.61 34.68
N THR A 17 -12.66 -25.74 34.13
CA THR A 17 -12.49 -25.98 32.69
C THR A 17 -13.70 -25.38 31.98
N PRO A 18 -13.57 -24.41 31.08
CA PRO A 18 -14.71 -23.89 30.35
C PRO A 18 -15.30 -25.04 29.53
N GLU A 19 -16.39 -25.62 30.04
CA GLU A 19 -17.24 -26.52 29.29
C GLU A 19 -17.77 -25.70 28.11
N ILE A 20 -17.14 -25.87 26.95
CA ILE A 20 -17.59 -25.28 25.69
C ILE A 20 -18.96 -25.92 25.41
N ASN A 21 -20.03 -25.31 25.91
CA ASN A 21 -21.39 -25.68 25.62
C ASN A 21 -21.59 -25.47 24.10
N PRO A 22 -21.74 -26.53 23.28
CA PRO A 22 -21.77 -26.39 21.83
C PRO A 22 -23.08 -25.80 21.30
N LYS A 23 -23.88 -25.14 22.16
CA LYS A 23 -25.16 -24.55 21.81
C LYS A 23 -25.31 -23.11 22.31
N VAL A 24 -24.42 -22.23 21.89
CA VAL A 24 -24.77 -20.81 21.78
C VAL A 24 -25.68 -20.68 20.56
N SER A 25 -26.99 -20.78 20.77
CA SER A 25 -27.97 -20.45 19.75
C SER A 25 -27.76 -18.97 19.39
N PHE A 26 -27.29 -18.70 18.18
CA PHE A 26 -27.29 -17.36 17.61
C PHE A 26 -28.74 -16.97 17.32
N GLU A 27 -29.48 -16.61 18.37
CA GLU A 27 -30.78 -15.99 18.22
C GLU A 27 -30.55 -14.56 17.74
N MET A 28 -30.75 -14.35 16.45
CA MET A 28 -30.57 -13.05 15.83
C MET A 28 -31.72 -12.13 16.29
N ASN A 29 -31.43 -11.21 17.21
CA ASN A 29 -32.38 -10.18 17.62
C ASN A 29 -32.68 -9.27 16.40
N PRO A 30 -33.91 -9.30 15.83
CA PRO A 30 -34.26 -8.53 14.64
C PRO A 30 -34.36 -7.02 14.92
N GLU A 31 -34.39 -6.61 16.19
CA GLU A 31 -34.47 -5.21 16.59
C GLU A 31 -33.18 -4.44 16.28
N VAL A 32 -32.02 -5.10 16.35
CA VAL A 32 -30.70 -4.49 16.08
C VAL A 32 -30.49 -4.25 14.59
N ALA A 33 -31.07 -5.09 13.72
CA ALA A 33 -30.96 -4.93 12.26
C ALA A 33 -31.83 -3.77 11.73
N SER A 34 -32.85 -3.35 12.47
CA SER A 34 -33.86 -2.39 11.99
C SER A 34 -33.55 -0.91 12.32
N ASN A 35 -32.59 -0.62 13.21
CA ASN A 35 -32.30 0.75 13.67
C ASN A 35 -31.05 1.40 13.03
N HIS A 36 -30.43 0.76 12.04
CA HIS A 36 -29.35 1.39 11.32
C HIS A 36 -29.92 2.32 10.24
N ASN A 37 -30.03 3.61 10.58
CA ASN A 37 -30.36 4.67 9.65
C ASN A 37 -29.24 4.79 8.61
N LEU A 38 -29.40 4.12 7.46
CA LEU A 38 -28.43 4.10 6.34
C LEU A 38 -28.37 5.44 5.57
N LYS A 39 -28.62 6.56 6.25
CA LYS A 39 -28.74 7.90 5.66
C LYS A 39 -27.57 8.83 5.99
N ASP A 40 -26.50 8.29 6.54
CA ASP A 40 -25.23 9.00 6.51
C ASP A 40 -24.36 8.31 5.46
N SER A 41 -24.36 8.83 4.24
CA SER A 41 -23.36 8.51 3.21
C SER A 41 -22.43 9.70 2.99
N SER A 42 -22.56 10.74 3.82
CA SER A 42 -21.72 11.94 3.86
C SER A 42 -20.37 11.65 4.51
N TRP A 43 -20.34 10.85 5.58
CA TRP A 43 -19.10 10.43 6.25
C TRP A 43 -18.17 9.61 5.35
N LEU A 44 -18.73 8.86 4.40
CA LEU A 44 -17.96 8.15 3.38
C LEU A 44 -17.30 9.15 2.43
N LYS A 45 -18.06 10.13 1.92
CA LYS A 45 -17.55 11.11 0.96
C LYS A 45 -16.42 11.96 1.53
N SER A 46 -16.50 12.37 2.80
CA SER A 46 -15.43 13.16 3.44
C SER A 46 -14.14 12.36 3.57
N GLU A 47 -14.24 11.08 3.91
CA GLU A 47 -13.07 10.25 4.17
C GLU A 47 -12.39 9.84 2.85
N TYR A 48 -13.17 9.47 1.83
CA TYR A 48 -12.63 9.23 0.49
C TYR A 48 -12.02 10.48 -0.14
N LEU A 49 -12.63 11.67 0.05
CA LEU A 49 -12.04 12.93 -0.42
C LEU A 49 -10.73 13.23 0.30
N LYS A 50 -10.67 13.08 1.63
CA LYS A 50 -9.45 13.28 2.41
C LYS A 50 -8.33 12.36 1.92
N ILE A 51 -8.61 11.07 1.72
CA ILE A 51 -7.62 10.09 1.26
C ILE A 51 -7.17 10.39 -0.18
N THR A 52 -8.09 10.74 -1.06
CA THR A 52 -7.78 11.09 -2.46
C THR A 52 -6.91 12.34 -2.53
N VAL A 53 -7.28 13.41 -1.81
CA VAL A 53 -6.52 14.67 -1.78
C VAL A 53 -5.16 14.46 -1.12
N ALA A 54 -5.07 13.71 -0.01
CA ALA A 54 -3.81 13.43 0.65
C ALA A 54 -2.86 12.62 -0.26
N THR A 55 -3.35 11.54 -0.87
CA THR A 55 -2.55 10.71 -1.77
C THR A 55 -2.15 11.49 -3.03
N PHE A 56 -3.09 12.25 -3.62
CA PHE A 56 -2.80 13.11 -4.76
C PHE A 56 -1.74 14.14 -4.40
N LEU A 57 -1.85 14.85 -3.28
CA LEU A 57 -0.90 15.88 -2.91
C LEU A 57 0.48 15.30 -2.59
N THR A 58 0.54 14.17 -1.89
CA THR A 58 1.80 13.47 -1.60
C THR A 58 2.49 13.02 -2.89
N VAL A 59 1.77 12.35 -3.79
CA VAL A 59 2.32 11.90 -5.07
C VAL A 59 2.66 13.10 -5.96
N PHE A 60 1.80 14.11 -6.02
CA PHE A 60 2.03 15.32 -6.79
C PHE A 60 3.28 16.05 -6.34
N VAL A 61 3.50 16.24 -5.03
CA VAL A 61 4.74 16.86 -4.53
C VAL A 61 5.96 15.98 -4.80
N ALA A 62 5.82 14.65 -4.71
CA ALA A 62 6.90 13.72 -5.04
C ALA A 62 7.27 13.71 -6.53
N GLU A 63 6.28 13.92 -7.41
CA GLU A 63 6.41 13.89 -8.88
C GLU A 63 6.57 15.29 -9.49
N LEU A 64 6.35 16.36 -8.73
CA LEU A 64 6.43 17.74 -9.21
C LEU A 64 7.88 18.08 -9.52
N GLY A 65 8.15 18.40 -10.78
CA GLY A 65 9.51 18.70 -11.21
C GLY A 65 10.39 17.45 -11.30
N ASP A 66 9.79 16.27 -11.52
CA ASP A 66 10.56 15.10 -11.93
C ASP A 66 11.51 15.46 -13.08
N LYS A 67 12.67 14.82 -13.09
CA LYS A 67 13.75 15.07 -14.06
C LYS A 67 13.23 14.95 -15.49
N THR A 68 12.23 14.10 -15.73
CA THR A 68 11.58 13.95 -17.02
C THR A 68 10.80 15.20 -17.43
N GLN A 69 10.08 15.85 -16.50
CA GLN A 69 9.30 17.06 -16.76
C GLN A 69 10.21 18.25 -17.12
N ILE A 70 11.31 18.43 -16.37
CA ILE A 70 12.30 19.48 -16.66
C ILE A 70 13.00 19.22 -18.00
N THR A 71 13.32 17.96 -18.30
CA THR A 71 13.92 17.57 -19.59
C THR A 71 12.99 17.89 -20.76
N ILE A 72 11.71 17.51 -20.66
CA ILE A 72 10.71 17.82 -21.70
C ILE A 72 10.52 19.33 -21.84
N LEU A 73 10.47 20.07 -20.73
CA LEU A 73 10.36 21.53 -20.75
C LEU A 73 11.55 22.19 -21.43
N MET A 74 12.78 21.73 -21.15
CA MET A 74 14.01 22.22 -21.79
C MET A 74 14.05 21.93 -23.29
N ILE A 75 13.58 20.76 -23.71
CA ILE A 75 13.46 20.39 -25.12
C ILE A 75 12.37 21.23 -25.79
N ALA A 76 11.23 21.44 -25.13
CA ALA A 76 10.13 22.25 -25.63
C ALA A 76 10.51 23.73 -25.76
N ALA A 77 11.32 24.26 -24.84
CA ALA A 77 11.80 25.63 -24.86
C ALA A 77 12.73 25.93 -26.06
N GLN A 78 13.47 24.92 -26.55
CA GLN A 78 14.35 25.05 -27.72
C GLN A 78 13.65 24.65 -29.03
N ALA A 79 12.49 24.02 -28.96
CA ALA A 79 11.77 23.56 -30.14
C ALA A 79 11.01 24.72 -30.81
N LYS A 80 11.05 24.75 -32.14
CA LYS A 80 10.20 25.66 -32.94
C LYS A 80 8.70 25.46 -32.71
N SER A 81 8.29 24.26 -32.27
CA SER A 81 6.90 23.94 -31.94
C SER A 81 6.83 23.09 -30.67
N PRO A 82 6.41 23.67 -29.53
CA PRO A 82 6.34 22.94 -28.25
C PRO A 82 5.27 21.84 -28.25
N ILE A 83 4.25 21.96 -29.11
CA ILE A 83 3.17 20.97 -29.26
C ILE A 83 3.72 19.64 -29.79
N VAL A 84 4.68 19.71 -30.73
CA VAL A 84 5.30 18.50 -31.30
C VAL A 84 6.15 17.77 -30.27
N VAL A 85 6.86 18.51 -29.40
CA VAL A 85 7.64 17.93 -28.31
C VAL A 85 6.74 17.25 -27.29
N PHE A 86 5.64 17.89 -26.91
CA PHE A 86 4.65 17.31 -26.01
C PHE A 86 4.10 15.98 -26.57
N LEU A 87 3.70 15.98 -27.85
CA LEU A 87 3.13 14.78 -28.47
C LEU A 87 4.18 13.67 -28.62
N GLY A 88 5.41 14.02 -28.96
CA GLY A 88 6.53 13.07 -29.02
C GLY A 88 6.83 12.45 -27.66
N ALA A 89 6.88 13.26 -26.59
CA ALA A 89 7.08 12.78 -25.22
C ALA A 89 5.92 11.89 -24.74
N ALA A 90 4.67 12.26 -25.06
CA ALA A 90 3.50 11.46 -24.73
C ALA A 90 3.53 10.08 -25.43
N ILE A 91 3.86 10.04 -26.72
CA ILE A 91 3.99 8.79 -27.47
C ILE A 91 5.14 7.95 -26.91
N ALA A 92 6.30 8.56 -26.63
CA ALA A 92 7.44 7.87 -26.04
C ALA A 92 7.10 7.25 -24.68
N LEU A 93 6.34 7.95 -23.84
CA LEU A 93 5.90 7.45 -22.53
C LEU A 93 4.95 6.25 -22.68
N VAL A 94 3.98 6.34 -23.58
CA VAL A 94 3.04 5.24 -23.85
C VAL A 94 3.78 4.02 -24.39
N LEU A 95 4.68 4.20 -25.36
CA LEU A 95 5.46 3.12 -25.93
C LEU A 95 6.37 2.46 -24.89
N THR A 96 7.09 3.25 -24.11
CA THR A 96 7.97 2.75 -23.05
C THR A 96 7.18 1.97 -22.01
N SER A 97 6.01 2.47 -21.60
CA SER A 97 5.13 1.76 -20.65
C SER A 97 4.62 0.45 -21.24
N PHE A 98 4.21 0.46 -22.50
CA PHE A 98 3.75 -0.74 -23.20
C PHE A 98 4.85 -1.81 -23.30
N LEU A 99 6.07 -1.42 -23.69
CA LEU A 99 7.24 -2.30 -23.71
C LEU A 99 7.56 -2.83 -22.30
N GLY A 100 7.47 -1.97 -21.28
CA GLY A 100 7.65 -2.35 -19.88
C GLY A 100 6.66 -3.41 -19.41
N VAL A 101 5.38 -3.30 -19.79
CA VAL A 101 4.36 -4.31 -19.46
C VAL A 101 4.63 -5.64 -20.17
N ILE A 102 5.03 -5.63 -21.43
CA ILE A 102 5.38 -6.85 -22.17
C ILE A 102 6.60 -7.52 -21.53
N ALA A 103 7.66 -6.74 -21.29
CA ALA A 103 8.89 -7.24 -20.66
C ALA A 103 8.61 -7.78 -19.26
N GLY A 104 7.83 -7.05 -18.44
CA GLY A 104 7.44 -7.48 -17.10
C GLY A 104 6.61 -8.76 -17.12
N LYS A 105 5.67 -8.91 -18.06
CA LYS A 105 4.91 -10.15 -18.26
C LYS A 105 5.82 -11.32 -18.63
N TRP A 106 6.71 -11.13 -19.58
CA TRP A 106 7.66 -12.14 -20.00
C TRP A 106 8.58 -12.57 -18.85
N LEU A 107 9.10 -11.60 -18.11
CA LEU A 107 9.97 -11.82 -16.96
C LEU A 107 9.25 -12.57 -15.83
N HIS A 108 7.99 -12.24 -15.56
CA HIS A 108 7.18 -12.94 -14.57
C HIS A 108 6.89 -14.39 -14.95
N GLN A 109 6.73 -14.69 -16.25
CA GLN A 109 6.48 -16.06 -16.72
C GLN A 109 7.73 -16.95 -16.68
N HIS A 110 8.93 -16.37 -16.81
CA HIS A 110 10.17 -17.14 -16.88
C HIS A 110 10.92 -17.23 -15.54
N LEU A 111 10.66 -16.31 -14.60
CA LEU A 111 11.40 -16.25 -13.34
C LEU A 111 10.53 -16.59 -12.12
N PRO A 112 11.07 -17.35 -11.15
CA PRO A 112 10.36 -17.62 -9.90
C PRO A 112 10.20 -16.32 -9.08
N PRO A 113 9.07 -16.13 -8.38
CA PRO A 113 8.75 -14.89 -7.65
C PRO A 113 9.83 -14.46 -6.64
N LYS A 114 10.51 -15.43 -6.02
CA LYS A 114 11.60 -15.17 -5.07
C LYS A 114 12.77 -14.44 -5.73
N LEU A 115 13.14 -14.83 -6.95
CA LEU A 115 14.27 -14.22 -7.66
C LEU A 115 13.90 -12.80 -8.15
N LEU A 116 12.67 -12.59 -8.60
CA LEU A 116 12.16 -11.26 -8.97
C LEU A 116 12.24 -10.28 -7.80
N ASN A 117 11.82 -10.72 -6.61
CA ASN A 117 11.85 -9.87 -5.42
C ASN A 117 13.29 -9.53 -4.99
N THR A 118 14.19 -10.50 -5.02
CA THR A 118 15.61 -10.26 -4.73
C THR A 118 16.25 -9.31 -5.75
N LEU A 119 15.95 -9.47 -7.05
CA LEU A 119 16.44 -8.59 -8.12
C LEU A 119 15.90 -7.17 -8.00
N ALA A 120 14.62 -7.00 -7.65
CA ALA A 120 14.02 -5.70 -7.42
C ALA A 120 14.68 -4.99 -6.23
N GLY A 121 14.84 -5.70 -5.10
CA GLY A 121 15.53 -5.16 -3.93
C GLY A 121 16.98 -4.78 -4.21
N PHE A 122 17.71 -5.62 -4.96
CA PHE A 122 19.08 -5.33 -5.38
C PHE A 122 19.15 -4.12 -6.31
N SER A 123 18.24 -4.00 -7.29
CA SER A 123 18.16 -2.84 -8.17
C SER A 123 17.91 -1.54 -7.39
N PHE A 124 17.00 -1.57 -6.41
CA PHE A 124 16.77 -0.42 -5.54
C PHE A 124 18.00 -0.05 -4.71
N LEU A 125 18.73 -1.04 -4.19
CA LEU A 125 19.96 -0.81 -3.44
C LEU A 125 21.05 -0.19 -4.33
N CYS A 126 21.24 -0.71 -5.55
CA CYS A 126 22.17 -0.13 -6.51
C CYS A 126 21.84 1.32 -6.86
N LEU A 127 20.56 1.63 -7.10
CA LEU A 127 20.11 3.00 -7.35
C LEU A 127 20.36 3.91 -6.13
N ALA A 128 20.08 3.43 -4.92
CA ALA A 128 20.32 4.20 -3.70
C ALA A 128 21.81 4.52 -3.52
N VAL A 129 22.68 3.54 -3.67
CA VAL A 129 24.14 3.74 -3.60
C VAL A 129 24.61 4.69 -4.70
N GLY A 130 24.13 4.52 -5.93
CA GLY A 130 24.45 5.40 -7.06
C GLY A 130 24.05 6.86 -6.80
N LEU A 131 22.84 7.08 -6.28
CA LEU A 131 22.36 8.41 -5.89
C LEU A 131 23.19 9.04 -4.78
N VAL A 132 23.56 8.27 -3.74
CA VAL A 132 24.40 8.78 -2.66
C VAL A 132 25.79 9.14 -3.17
N TRP A 133 26.36 8.33 -4.06
CA TRP A 133 27.67 8.61 -4.66
C TRP A 133 27.66 9.87 -5.52
N ASP A 134 26.65 10.02 -6.39
CA ASP A 134 26.44 11.23 -7.20
C ASP A 134 26.17 12.47 -6.35
N ALA A 135 25.52 12.31 -5.19
CA ALA A 135 25.26 13.42 -4.28
C ALA A 135 26.50 13.86 -3.47
N VAL A 136 27.49 12.98 -3.27
CA VAL A 136 28.68 13.25 -2.44
C VAL A 136 29.86 13.76 -3.27
N ARG A 137 29.88 13.52 -4.59
CA ARG A 137 30.94 13.96 -5.51
C ARG A 137 30.56 15.26 -6.21
#